data_AF-A0A9W9VC26-F1
#
_entry.id   AF-A0A9W9VC26-F1
#
_cell.length_a   1.000
_cell.length_b   1.000
_cell.length_c   1.000
_cell.angle_alpha   90.00
_cell.angle_beta   90.00
_cell.angle_gamma   90.00
#
_symmetry.space_group_name_H-M   'P 1'
#
loop_
_entity.id
_entity.type
_entity.pdbx_description
1 polymer ?
#
loop_
_entity_poly.entity_id
_entity_poly.type
_entity_poly.pdbx_seq_one_letter_code
_entity_poly.pdbx_strand_id
1 'polypeptide(L)'
;MLLRGTDLALQKLSAVLIASFVFVIILLRPQITVHIPSLRLGKYGHYPASRPVPYNPYPDYNSAAWKKKWRGSYKSCVGPDGTFLDPKNEDTAMKGYRWNQSEFPTPIFGSYEAWNLDGDLCVDPSSRYGAYSYEVKAQDNTASRTLKNWEAVNWAHLQQACLERNHERYNMLNPEPKRFTLHKQQNQQVGHTGETLPSEDSSTSFPSQDSCHSTLYD
;
A
#
# COMPACT_ATOMS: atom_id res chain seq x y z
N MET A 1 24.40 -62.62 -36.75
CA MET A 1 24.56 -62.87 -35.30
C MET A 1 25.73 -62.04 -34.79
N LEU A 2 25.56 -60.72 -34.69
CA LEU A 2 26.54 -59.76 -34.16
C LEU A 2 25.76 -58.62 -33.51
N LEU A 3 26.25 -58.10 -32.39
CA LEU A 3 25.66 -57.09 -31.48
C LEU A 3 25.04 -57.67 -30.18
N ARG A 4 25.89 -58.28 -29.34
CA ARG A 4 25.58 -58.48 -27.91
C ARG A 4 26.72 -58.10 -26.96
N GLY A 5 27.81 -57.51 -27.49
CA GLY A 5 29.06 -57.27 -26.74
C GLY A 5 29.38 -55.80 -26.43
N THR A 6 28.73 -54.83 -27.07
CA THR A 6 29.03 -53.39 -26.91
C THR A 6 28.24 -52.73 -25.77
N ASP A 7 27.17 -53.37 -25.30
CA ASP A 7 26.25 -52.82 -24.30
C ASP A 7 26.86 -52.80 -22.88
N LEU A 8 27.50 -53.90 -22.48
CA LEU A 8 28.10 -54.04 -21.15
C LEU A 8 29.31 -53.11 -20.95
N ALA A 9 30.09 -52.86 -22.00
CA ALA A 9 31.23 -51.94 -21.94
C ALA A 9 30.77 -50.49 -21.78
N LEU A 10 29.72 -50.10 -22.53
CA LEU A 10 29.15 -48.76 -22.46
C LEU A 10 28.46 -48.50 -21.12
N GLN A 11 27.76 -49.51 -20.58
CA GLN A 11 27.11 -49.42 -19.27
C GLN A 11 28.12 -49.32 -18.13
N LYS A 12 29.27 -50.01 -18.22
CA LYS A 12 30.36 -49.88 -17.25
C LYS A 12 31.08 -48.52 -17.34
N LEU A 13 31.31 -48.01 -18.56
CA LEU A 13 31.84 -46.66 -18.76
C LEU A 13 30.91 -45.59 -18.19
N SER A 14 29.59 -45.72 -18.41
CA SER A 14 28.58 -44.82 -17.84
C SER A 14 28.59 -44.85 -16.31
N ALA A 15 28.61 -46.03 -15.70
CA ALA A 15 28.65 -46.17 -14.24
C ALA A 15 29.94 -45.58 -13.64
N VAL A 16 31.09 -45.75 -14.30
CA VAL A 16 32.37 -45.17 -13.84
C VAL A 16 32.37 -43.65 -13.98
N LEU A 17 31.81 -43.10 -15.06
CA LEU A 17 31.68 -41.65 -15.23
C LEU A 17 30.75 -41.03 -14.20
N ILE A 18 29.60 -41.65 -13.92
CA ILE A 18 28.65 -41.19 -12.90
C ILE A 18 29.29 -41.27 -11.51
N ALA A 19 29.95 -42.39 -11.18
CA ALA A 19 30.64 -42.53 -9.90
C ALA A 19 31.77 -41.51 -9.72
N SER A 20 32.53 -41.22 -10.78
CA SER A 20 33.56 -40.19 -10.79
C SER A 20 32.96 -38.79 -10.59
N PHE A 21 31.86 -38.46 -11.29
CA PHE A 21 31.18 -37.17 -11.14
C PHE A 21 30.62 -36.97 -9.73
N VAL A 22 30.00 -38.01 -9.16
CA VAL A 22 29.48 -37.99 -7.79
C VAL A 22 30.62 -37.86 -6.78
N PHE A 23 31.74 -38.56 -6.98
CA PHE A 23 32.91 -38.46 -6.12
C PHE A 23 33.56 -37.06 -6.19
N VAL A 24 33.64 -36.46 -7.39
CA VAL A 24 34.10 -35.08 -7.60
C VAL A 24 33.17 -34.07 -6.92
N ILE A 25 31.84 -34.23 -7.03
CA ILE A 25 30.86 -33.36 -6.34
C ILE A 25 30.97 -33.50 -4.82
N ILE A 26 31.14 -34.71 -4.30
CA ILE A 26 31.26 -34.96 -2.85
C ILE A 26 32.58 -34.42 -2.30
N LEU A 27 33.70 -34.59 -3.05
CA LEU A 27 35.01 -34.09 -2.64
C LEU A 27 35.19 -32.58 -2.85
N LEU A 28 34.43 -31.94 -3.75
CA LEU A 28 34.43 -30.48 -3.93
C LEU A 28 33.43 -29.75 -3.03
N ARG A 29 32.50 -30.44 -2.36
CA ARG A 29 31.55 -29.84 -1.40
C ARG A 29 32.17 -29.18 -0.16
N PRO A 30 33.34 -29.57 0.39
CA PRO A 30 33.84 -28.96 1.62
C PRO A 30 34.64 -27.66 1.40
N GLN A 31 34.84 -27.18 0.17
CA GLN A 31 35.62 -25.97 -0.10
C GLN A 31 34.79 -24.74 -0.55
N ILE A 32 33.51 -24.91 -0.89
CA ILE A 32 32.65 -23.78 -1.29
C ILE A 32 32.05 -23.06 -0.06
N THR A 33 32.09 -23.66 1.13
CA THR A 33 31.54 -23.07 2.36
C THR A 33 32.50 -22.14 3.10
N VAL A 34 33.75 -21.97 2.63
CA VAL A 34 34.81 -21.25 3.38
C VAL A 34 35.08 -19.83 2.84
N HIS A 35 34.50 -19.45 1.69
CA HIS A 35 34.71 -18.13 1.08
C HIS A 35 33.44 -17.37 0.68
N ILE A 36 32.27 -17.78 1.17
CA ILE A 36 31.18 -16.83 1.32
C ILE A 36 31.46 -16.12 2.64
N PRO A 37 31.85 -14.83 2.66
CA PRO A 37 31.85 -14.10 3.91
C PRO A 37 30.44 -14.26 4.46
N SER A 38 30.28 -14.75 5.69
CA SER A 38 29.02 -14.56 6.39
C SER A 38 28.68 -13.09 6.22
N LEU A 39 27.65 -12.81 5.43
CA LEU A 39 26.90 -11.57 5.54
C LEU A 39 26.52 -11.56 7.01
N ARG A 40 27.30 -10.82 7.80
CA ARG A 40 26.86 -10.40 9.11
C ARG A 40 25.60 -9.63 8.77
N LEU A 41 24.44 -10.25 8.94
CA LEU A 41 23.23 -9.48 9.22
C LEU A 41 23.68 -8.56 10.33
N GLY A 42 23.87 -7.28 9.97
CA GLY A 42 24.13 -6.26 10.95
C GLY A 42 23.08 -6.43 12.02
N LYS A 43 23.46 -6.29 13.29
CA LYS A 43 22.47 -6.06 14.33
C LYS A 43 21.67 -4.84 13.89
N TYR A 44 20.52 -5.09 13.26
CA TYR A 44 19.58 -4.06 12.85
C TYR A 44 19.29 -3.27 14.11
N GLY A 45 19.67 -1.99 14.12
CA GLY A 45 19.26 -1.07 15.16
C GLY A 45 17.75 -1.16 15.23
N HIS A 46 17.23 -1.68 16.33
CA HIS A 46 15.81 -1.76 16.58
C HIS A 46 15.34 -0.33 16.87
N TYR A 47 15.21 0.48 15.82
CA TYR A 47 14.46 1.72 15.90
C TYR A 47 13.02 1.30 16.21
N PRO A 48 12.41 1.82 17.29
CA PRO A 48 11.02 1.50 17.58
C PRO A 48 10.20 1.87 16.35
N ALA A 49 9.49 0.89 15.79
CA ALA A 49 8.56 1.13 14.69
C ALA A 49 7.67 2.33 15.07
N SER A 50 7.58 3.31 14.17
CA SER A 50 6.76 4.49 14.42
C SER A 50 5.32 4.03 14.69
N ARG A 51 4.69 4.58 15.73
CA ARG A 51 3.30 4.19 16.06
C ARG A 51 2.37 4.85 15.04
N PRO A 52 1.38 4.14 14.50
CA PRO A 52 0.43 4.73 13.58
C PRO A 52 -0.41 5.79 14.30
N VAL A 53 -0.62 6.94 13.67
CA VAL A 53 -1.38 8.07 14.19
C VAL A 53 -2.70 8.24 13.41
N PRO A 54 -3.81 8.62 14.06
CA PRO A 54 -5.03 9.02 13.36
C PRO A 54 -4.75 10.14 12.36
N TYR A 55 -5.30 10.01 11.16
CA TYR A 55 -5.22 11.02 10.12
C TYR A 55 -6.60 11.55 9.77
N ASN A 56 -6.76 12.87 9.91
CA ASN A 56 -7.96 13.59 9.55
C ASN A 56 -7.63 14.64 8.47
N PRO A 57 -7.89 14.36 7.18
CA PRO A 57 -7.63 15.31 6.10
C PRO A 57 -8.69 16.42 6.02
N TYR A 58 -9.77 16.32 6.79
CA TYR A 58 -10.88 17.25 6.71
C TYR A 58 -10.63 18.49 7.56
N PRO A 59 -11.05 19.68 7.08
CA PRO A 59 -10.99 20.91 7.86
C PRO A 59 -11.73 20.78 9.21
N ASP A 60 -11.32 21.59 10.19
CA ASP A 60 -12.15 21.81 11.37
C ASP A 60 -13.41 22.61 10.98
N TYR A 61 -14.46 21.87 10.63
CA TYR A 61 -15.74 22.38 10.18
C TYR A 61 -16.48 23.21 11.23
N ASN A 62 -16.07 23.18 12.50
CA ASN A 62 -16.69 23.95 13.57
C ASN A 62 -15.82 25.09 14.09
N SER A 63 -14.62 25.27 13.53
CA SER A 63 -13.74 26.40 13.82
C SER A 63 -14.39 27.74 13.52
N ALA A 64 -13.95 28.79 14.22
CA ALA A 64 -14.43 30.16 13.99
C ALA A 64 -14.17 30.62 12.55
N ALA A 65 -13.01 30.26 11.98
CA ALA A 65 -12.65 30.56 10.60
C ALA A 65 -13.61 29.88 9.60
N TRP A 66 -13.98 28.61 9.84
CA TRP A 66 -14.91 27.88 8.99
C TRP A 66 -16.32 28.49 9.04
N LYS A 67 -16.84 28.74 10.26
CA LYS A 67 -18.17 29.32 10.48
C LYS A 67 -18.33 30.74 9.93
N LYS A 68 -17.24 31.49 9.78
CA LYS A 68 -17.26 32.81 9.11
C LYS A 68 -17.53 32.70 7.61
N LYS A 69 -17.09 31.61 6.98
CA LYS A 69 -17.19 31.39 5.53
C LYS A 69 -18.38 30.52 5.13
N TRP A 70 -18.72 29.54 5.97
CA TRP A 70 -19.70 28.49 5.64
C TRP A 70 -20.82 28.43 6.67
N ARG A 71 -22.03 28.09 6.20
CA ARG A 71 -23.22 27.93 7.04
C ARG A 71 -23.28 26.53 7.67
N GLY A 72 -24.10 26.41 8.71
CA GLY A 72 -24.33 25.16 9.44
C GLY A 72 -23.19 24.80 10.38
N SER A 73 -23.43 23.79 11.21
CA SER A 73 -22.39 23.19 12.08
C SER A 73 -22.23 21.72 11.73
N TYR A 74 -20.99 21.24 11.74
CA TYR A 74 -20.69 19.82 11.57
C TYR A 74 -21.13 19.03 12.79
N LYS A 75 -21.82 17.93 12.51
CA LYS A 75 -22.19 16.92 13.48
C LYS A 75 -21.59 15.60 13.02
N SER A 76 -20.86 14.95 13.93
CA SER A 76 -20.31 13.61 13.67
C SER A 76 -21.43 12.64 13.27
N CYS A 77 -21.10 11.77 12.31
CA CYS A 77 -21.99 10.77 11.75
C CYS A 77 -21.92 9.47 12.55
N VAL A 78 -22.99 8.69 12.49
CA VAL A 78 -23.06 7.39 13.16
C VAL A 78 -22.31 6.36 12.31
N GLY A 79 -21.47 5.57 12.94
CA GLY A 79 -20.70 4.50 12.33
C GLY A 79 -21.44 3.16 12.34
N PRO A 80 -20.80 2.12 11.77
CA PRO A 80 -21.36 0.76 11.67
C PRO A 80 -21.72 0.09 13.00
N ASP A 81 -21.09 0.51 14.09
CA ASP A 81 -21.31 0.02 15.46
C ASP A 81 -22.35 0.84 16.24
N GLY A 82 -23.01 1.80 15.58
CA GLY A 82 -23.96 2.70 16.21
C GLY A 82 -23.31 3.83 17.01
N THR A 83 -21.98 3.91 17.06
CA THR A 83 -21.25 4.98 17.75
C THR A 83 -20.98 6.16 16.84
N PHE A 84 -20.68 7.34 17.38
CA PHE A 84 -20.27 8.48 16.57
C PHE A 84 -18.84 8.29 16.06
N LEU A 85 -18.63 8.54 14.77
CA LEU A 85 -17.32 8.52 14.16
C LEU A 85 -16.47 9.67 14.71
N ASP A 86 -15.36 9.35 15.37
CA ASP A 86 -14.42 10.34 15.87
C ASP A 86 -13.12 10.27 15.06
N PRO A 87 -12.77 11.33 14.32
CA PRO A 87 -11.53 11.36 13.54
C PRO A 87 -10.25 11.28 14.39
N LYS A 88 -10.35 11.41 15.72
CA LYS A 88 -9.24 11.22 16.66
C LYS A 88 -9.18 9.84 17.28
N ASN A 89 -10.24 9.04 17.12
CA ASN A 89 -10.30 7.71 17.70
C ASN A 89 -9.53 6.73 16.82
N GLU A 90 -8.50 6.11 17.40
CA GLU A 90 -7.62 5.18 16.69
C GLU A 90 -8.36 3.96 16.11
N ASP A 91 -9.50 3.54 16.64
CA ASP A 91 -10.20 2.37 16.13
C ASP A 91 -11.06 2.67 14.90
N THR A 92 -11.54 3.91 14.76
CA THR A 92 -12.48 4.32 13.72
C THR A 92 -11.87 5.26 12.68
N ALA A 93 -10.75 5.92 12.98
CA ALA A 93 -10.03 6.77 12.05
C ALA A 93 -9.10 5.98 11.11
N MET A 94 -8.90 6.51 9.91
CA MET A 94 -7.78 6.12 9.06
C MET A 94 -6.47 6.46 9.77
N LYS A 95 -5.44 5.62 9.64
CA LYS A 95 -4.13 5.87 10.24
C LYS A 95 -3.04 6.05 9.19
N GLY A 96 -1.96 6.69 9.61
CA GLY A 96 -0.70 6.73 8.88
C GLY A 96 0.48 6.78 9.82
N TYR A 97 1.68 6.75 9.27
CA TYR A 97 2.94 6.80 10.00
C TYR A 97 3.64 8.10 9.67
N ARG A 98 4.16 8.77 10.70
CA ARG A 98 5.02 9.93 10.50
C ARG A 98 6.31 9.46 9.83
N TRP A 99 6.66 10.13 8.75
CA TRP A 99 7.83 9.82 7.94
C TRP A 99 8.58 11.11 7.59
N ASN A 100 9.90 11.02 7.51
CA ASN A 100 10.74 12.13 7.08
C ASN A 100 11.16 11.92 5.62
N GLN A 101 10.68 12.78 4.71
CA GLN A 101 10.97 12.70 3.29
C GLN A 101 12.24 13.43 2.85
N SER A 102 13.03 13.99 3.78
CA SER A 102 14.20 14.82 3.45
C SER A 102 15.22 14.15 2.52
N GLU A 103 15.33 12.81 2.61
CA GLU A 103 16.28 12.01 1.81
C GLU A 103 15.66 11.47 0.51
N PHE A 104 14.35 11.65 0.29
CA PHE A 104 13.68 11.22 -0.94
C PHE A 104 13.83 12.30 -2.03
N PRO A 105 14.02 11.91 -3.30
CA PRO A 105 14.06 12.87 -4.38
C PRO A 105 12.74 13.63 -4.46
N THR A 106 12.83 14.93 -4.76
CA THR A 106 11.64 15.75 -5.00
C THR A 106 10.80 15.10 -6.11
N PRO A 107 9.47 14.95 -5.92
CA PRO A 107 8.61 14.34 -6.93
C PRO A 107 8.75 15.03 -8.29
N ILE A 108 9.07 14.25 -9.33
CA ILE A 108 9.21 14.76 -10.71
C ILE A 108 7.84 15.17 -11.28
N PHE A 109 6.78 14.50 -10.84
CA PHE A 109 5.40 14.77 -11.23
C PHE A 109 4.50 14.87 -10.01
N GLY A 110 3.63 15.89 -10.02
CA GLY A 110 2.76 16.19 -8.89
C GLY A 110 3.53 16.72 -7.69
N SER A 111 2.79 17.17 -6.68
CA SER A 111 3.38 17.55 -5.41
C SER A 111 2.35 17.36 -4.30
N TYR A 112 2.79 17.15 -3.07
CA TYR A 112 1.89 17.02 -1.92
C TYR A 112 1.02 18.27 -1.77
N GLU A 113 1.60 19.45 -2.02
CA GLU A 113 0.92 20.75 -1.97
C GLU A 113 -0.17 20.85 -3.04
N ALA A 114 0.08 20.39 -4.26
CA ALA A 114 -0.88 20.43 -5.36
C ALA A 114 -2.15 19.61 -5.05
N TRP A 115 -2.00 18.53 -4.29
CA TRP A 115 -3.11 17.66 -3.84
C TRP A 115 -3.59 17.96 -2.42
N ASN A 116 -3.00 18.97 -1.75
CA ASN A 116 -3.24 19.30 -0.35
C ASN A 116 -3.14 18.05 0.57
N LEU A 117 -2.08 17.27 0.37
CA LEU A 117 -1.71 16.09 1.15
C LEU A 117 -0.61 16.43 2.15
N ASP A 118 -0.59 15.70 3.27
CA ASP A 118 0.48 15.76 4.26
C ASP A 118 1.68 14.91 3.78
N GLY A 119 2.75 15.56 3.32
CA GLY A 119 3.97 14.89 2.84
C GLY A 119 4.70 14.11 3.93
N ASP A 120 4.53 14.47 5.19
CA ASP A 120 5.19 13.79 6.32
C ASP A 120 4.39 12.58 6.82
N LEU A 121 3.39 12.12 6.05
CA LEU A 121 2.55 10.98 6.40
C LEU A 121 2.58 9.90 5.32
N CYS A 122 3.05 8.72 5.70
CA CYS A 122 2.99 7.52 4.89
C CYS A 122 1.79 6.65 5.31
N VAL A 123 1.11 6.02 4.35
CA VAL A 123 0.00 5.10 4.63
C VAL A 123 0.24 3.76 3.96
N ASP A 124 0.15 2.68 4.74
CA ASP A 124 0.16 1.32 4.22
C ASP A 124 -1.29 0.80 4.07
N PRO A 125 -1.52 -0.32 3.36
CA PRO A 125 -2.87 -0.87 3.19
C PRO A 125 -3.62 -1.13 4.50
N SER A 126 -2.97 -1.66 5.53
CA SER A 126 -3.57 -1.89 6.85
C SER A 126 -3.89 -0.57 7.56
N SER A 127 -3.00 0.43 7.50
CA SER A 127 -3.23 1.72 8.14
C SER A 127 -4.38 2.49 7.48
N ARG A 128 -4.49 2.38 6.14
CA ARG A 128 -5.54 3.02 5.35
C ARG A 128 -6.89 2.33 5.48
N TYR A 129 -6.92 0.99 5.43
CA TYR A 129 -8.16 0.22 5.34
C TYR A 129 -8.54 -0.50 6.64
N GLY A 130 -7.74 -0.43 7.70
CA GLY A 130 -8.01 -1.10 8.98
C GLY A 130 -9.32 -0.68 9.66
N ALA A 131 -9.77 0.56 9.45
CA ALA A 131 -11.10 1.03 9.88
C ALA A 131 -12.25 0.20 9.27
N TYR A 132 -12.00 -0.45 8.13
CA TYR A 132 -12.92 -1.32 7.39
C TYR A 132 -12.61 -2.83 7.59
N SER A 133 -11.92 -3.18 8.68
CA SER A 133 -11.41 -4.52 8.99
C SER A 133 -10.54 -5.15 7.90
N TYR A 134 -9.84 -4.31 7.13
CA TYR A 134 -8.75 -4.82 6.31
C TYR A 134 -7.50 -4.95 7.18
N GLU A 135 -6.99 -6.16 7.27
CA GLU A 135 -5.72 -6.47 7.93
C GLU A 135 -4.86 -7.27 6.95
N VAL A 136 -3.68 -6.75 6.62
CA VAL A 136 -2.65 -7.59 6.00
C VAL A 136 -2.32 -8.64 7.04
N LYS A 137 -2.40 -9.92 6.67
CA LYS A 137 -2.07 -11.07 7.54
C LYS A 137 -0.59 -11.01 7.95
N ALA A 138 -0.25 -10.11 8.87
CA ALA A 138 1.00 -10.13 9.58
C ALA A 138 0.91 -11.29 10.57
N GLN A 139 1.96 -12.10 10.54
CA GLN A 139 2.06 -13.34 11.27
C GLN A 139 1.87 -13.11 12.77
N ASP A 140 0.70 -13.53 13.24
CA ASP A 140 0.33 -13.82 14.62
C ASP A 140 0.39 -12.63 15.62
N ASN A 141 -0.54 -12.63 16.57
CA ASN A 141 -0.47 -11.92 17.87
C ASN A 141 -1.06 -10.50 18.05
N THR A 142 -1.78 -9.86 17.12
CA THR A 142 -2.52 -8.63 17.47
C THR A 142 -4.00 -8.90 17.71
N ALA A 143 -4.35 -8.86 19.00
CA ALA A 143 -5.67 -9.11 19.55
C ALA A 143 -6.81 -8.47 18.74
N SER A 144 -7.72 -9.33 18.31
CA SER A 144 -9.16 -9.13 18.08
C SER A 144 -9.62 -7.67 18.09
N ARG A 145 -9.57 -7.00 16.93
CA ARG A 145 -10.61 -6.03 16.61
C ARG A 145 -11.89 -6.85 16.48
N THR A 146 -12.91 -6.52 17.26
CA THR A 146 -14.23 -7.17 17.23
C THR A 146 -14.62 -7.39 15.79
N LEU A 147 -14.82 -8.66 15.39
CA LEU A 147 -15.14 -9.03 14.01
C LEU A 147 -16.45 -8.32 13.63
N LYS A 148 -16.36 -7.13 13.04
CA LYS A 148 -17.51 -6.36 12.61
C LYS A 148 -18.14 -7.10 11.44
N ASN A 149 -19.43 -7.41 11.54
CA ASN A 149 -20.16 -7.99 10.42
C ASN A 149 -20.45 -6.89 9.39
N TRP A 150 -19.47 -6.59 8.54
CA TRP A 150 -19.57 -5.58 7.49
C TRP A 150 -20.65 -5.88 6.46
N GLU A 151 -21.00 -7.16 6.27
CA GLU A 151 -22.06 -7.58 5.34
C GLU A 151 -23.45 -7.16 5.82
N ALA A 152 -23.66 -7.09 7.14
CA ALA A 152 -24.91 -6.64 7.74
C ALA A 152 -25.05 -5.11 7.85
N VAL A 153 -24.00 -4.35 7.51
CA VAL A 153 -24.01 -2.89 7.63
C VAL A 153 -24.87 -2.28 6.52
N ASN A 154 -25.94 -1.59 6.90
CA ASN A 154 -26.75 -0.81 5.96
C ASN A 154 -26.05 0.53 5.63
N TRP A 155 -25.10 0.48 4.70
CA TRP A 155 -24.31 1.64 4.28
C TRP A 155 -25.16 2.79 3.73
N ALA A 156 -26.21 2.46 2.97
CA ALA A 156 -27.10 3.45 2.39
C ALA A 156 -27.83 4.26 3.49
N HIS A 157 -28.32 3.57 4.52
CA HIS A 157 -28.95 4.23 5.67
C HIS A 157 -27.96 5.12 6.43
N LEU A 158 -26.74 4.65 6.72
CA LEU A 158 -25.72 5.45 7.42
C LEU A 158 -25.34 6.72 6.64
N GLN A 159 -25.19 6.61 5.32
CA GLN A 159 -24.88 7.75 4.46
C GLN A 159 -26.04 8.76 4.42
N GLN A 160 -27.28 8.28 4.25
CA GLN A 160 -28.46 9.15 4.23
C GLN A 160 -28.66 9.86 5.58
N ALA A 161 -28.53 9.14 6.69
CA ALA A 161 -28.64 9.72 8.03
C ALA A 161 -27.53 10.76 8.30
N CYS A 162 -26.31 10.51 7.84
CA CYS A 162 -25.19 11.45 7.95
C CYS A 162 -25.44 12.74 7.14
N LEU A 163 -25.96 12.59 5.92
CA LEU A 163 -26.36 13.71 5.05
C LEU A 163 -27.45 14.55 5.71
N GLU A 164 -28.53 13.91 6.16
CA GLU A 164 -29.64 14.59 6.83
C GLU A 164 -29.19 15.31 8.10
N ARG A 165 -28.34 14.68 8.91
CA ARG A 165 -27.77 15.28 10.13
C ARG A 165 -26.92 16.52 9.86
N ASN A 166 -26.34 16.62 8.67
CA ASN A 166 -25.45 17.71 8.24
C ASN A 166 -26.09 18.60 7.16
N HIS A 167 -27.39 18.48 6.88
CA HIS A 167 -28.04 19.13 5.74
C HIS A 167 -27.82 20.65 5.69
N GLU A 168 -27.79 21.32 6.85
CA GLU A 168 -27.57 22.77 6.97
C GLU A 168 -26.20 23.24 6.43
N ARG A 169 -25.21 22.34 6.31
CA ARG A 169 -23.87 22.67 5.78
C ARG A 169 -23.83 22.78 4.28
N TYR A 170 -24.77 22.14 3.59
CA TYR A 170 -24.75 22.06 2.13
C TYR A 170 -25.58 23.19 1.56
N ASN A 171 -24.91 24.15 0.90
CA ASN A 171 -25.59 25.25 0.23
C ASN A 171 -26.15 24.78 -1.13
N MET A 172 -27.43 24.39 -1.16
CA MET A 172 -28.11 23.98 -2.39
C MET A 172 -28.35 25.15 -3.36
N LEU A 173 -28.29 26.40 -2.88
CA LEU A 173 -28.70 27.58 -3.64
C LEU A 173 -27.57 28.24 -4.43
N ASN A 174 -26.31 27.98 -4.07
CA ASN A 174 -25.17 28.52 -4.81
C ASN A 174 -24.02 27.49 -4.79
N PRO A 175 -24.14 26.38 -5.54
CA PRO A 175 -23.05 25.41 -5.65
C PRO A 175 -21.84 26.10 -6.29
N GLU A 176 -20.71 26.08 -5.60
CA GLU A 176 -19.43 26.48 -6.19
C GLU A 176 -19.23 25.73 -7.52
N PRO A 177 -18.63 26.37 -8.55
CA PRO A 177 -18.37 25.72 -9.81
C PRO A 177 -17.64 24.40 -9.57
N LYS A 178 -18.17 23.30 -10.11
CA LYS A 178 -17.51 21.99 -10.02
C LYS A 178 -16.10 22.14 -10.58
N ARG A 179 -15.09 22.08 -9.71
CA ARG A 179 -13.69 21.99 -10.15
C ARG A 179 -13.55 20.63 -10.83
N PHE A 180 -13.43 20.64 -12.16
CA PHE A 180 -13.15 19.44 -12.90
C PHE A 180 -11.77 18.94 -12.48
N THR A 181 -11.70 17.71 -11.98
CA THR A 181 -10.42 17.02 -11.81
C THR A 181 -9.76 16.89 -13.18
N LEU A 182 -8.43 16.99 -13.22
CA LEU A 182 -7.58 17.05 -14.43
C LEU A 182 -8.03 16.08 -15.55
N HIS A 183 -8.45 14.87 -15.19
CA HIS A 183 -8.90 13.84 -16.13
C HIS A 183 -10.10 14.20 -17.01
N LYS A 184 -10.98 15.12 -16.59
CA LYS A 184 -12.14 15.48 -17.42
C LYS A 184 -11.80 16.49 -18.52
N GLN A 185 -10.72 17.25 -18.36
CA GLN A 185 -10.28 18.23 -19.38
C GLN A 185 -9.61 17.55 -20.58
N GLN A 186 -8.96 16.40 -20.40
CA GLN A 186 -8.37 15.65 -21.51
C GLN A 186 -9.42 15.13 -22.49
N ASN A 187 -10.60 14.69 -22.03
CA ASN A 187 -11.65 14.18 -22.93
C ASN A 187 -12.41 15.28 -23.69
N GLN A 188 -12.27 16.56 -23.34
CA GLN A 188 -12.90 17.66 -24.06
C GLN A 188 -12.01 18.27 -25.15
N GLN A 189 -10.73 17.93 -25.17
CA GLN A 189 -9.74 18.44 -26.14
C GLN A 189 -9.44 17.45 -27.27
N VAL A 190 -9.97 16.21 -27.23
CA VAL A 190 -9.81 15.25 -28.33
C VAL A 190 -10.95 15.43 -29.34
N GLY A 191 -10.88 16.53 -30.07
CA GLY A 191 -11.62 16.78 -31.31
C GLY A 191 -10.62 17.02 -32.43
N HIS A 192 -10.42 16.00 -33.26
CA HIS A 192 -9.69 16.00 -34.54
C HIS A 192 -8.22 16.46 -34.56
N THR A 193 -7.31 15.50 -34.33
CA THR A 193 -6.22 15.26 -35.28
C THR A 193 -5.79 13.81 -35.14
N GLY A 194 -5.88 13.04 -36.23
CA GLY A 194 -5.45 11.65 -36.25
C GLY A 194 -3.93 11.62 -36.28
N GLU A 195 -3.32 11.12 -35.21
CA GLU A 195 -1.92 10.74 -35.19
C GLU A 195 -1.78 9.41 -34.45
N THR A 196 -1.26 8.43 -35.17
CA THR A 196 -1.06 7.05 -34.73
C THR A 196 0.03 7.02 -33.64
N LEU A 197 -0.31 6.65 -32.41
CA LEU A 197 0.66 6.35 -31.37
C LEU A 197 1.32 4.98 -31.60
N PRO A 198 2.64 4.83 -31.42
CA PRO A 198 3.29 3.53 -31.42
C PRO A 198 2.91 2.73 -30.16
N SER A 199 2.83 1.41 -30.35
CA SER A 199 2.60 0.40 -29.32
C SER A 199 3.57 0.50 -28.14
N GLU A 200 3.04 0.66 -26.92
CA GLU A 200 3.81 0.55 -25.67
C GLU A 200 4.26 -0.90 -25.45
N ASP A 201 5.57 -1.05 -25.27
CA ASP A 201 6.20 -2.31 -24.91
C ASP A 201 5.97 -2.59 -23.41
N SER A 202 5.35 -3.74 -23.14
CA SER A 202 4.99 -4.21 -21.81
C SER A 202 6.23 -4.82 -21.13
N SER A 203 7.07 -3.99 -20.51
CA SER A 203 8.00 -4.46 -19.48
C SER A 203 8.59 -3.32 -18.66
N THR A 204 7.80 -2.78 -17.74
CA THR A 204 8.35 -2.03 -16.61
C THR A 204 7.92 -2.72 -15.33
N SER A 205 8.83 -3.52 -14.79
CA SER A 205 8.75 -4.05 -13.43
C SER A 205 8.75 -2.88 -12.46
N PHE A 206 7.62 -2.64 -11.79
CA PHE A 206 7.56 -1.71 -10.67
C PHE A 206 8.42 -2.25 -9.53
N PRO A 207 9.27 -1.42 -8.88
CA PRO A 207 9.98 -1.81 -7.67
C PRO A 207 8.98 -2.25 -6.59
N SER A 208 9.39 -3.23 -5.78
CA SER A 208 8.59 -3.73 -4.66
C SER A 208 8.14 -2.58 -3.76
N GLN A 209 6.89 -2.63 -3.33
CA GLN A 209 6.31 -1.69 -2.38
C GLN A 209 7.10 -1.76 -1.06
N ASP A 210 8.01 -0.83 -0.85
CA ASP A 210 8.61 -0.62 0.46
C ASP A 210 7.49 -0.19 1.41
N SER A 211 7.26 -1.02 2.42
CA SER A 211 6.28 -0.74 3.46
C SER A 211 6.67 0.52 4.22
N CYS A 212 5.70 1.36 4.60
CA CYS A 212 5.94 2.50 5.51
C CYS A 212 6.58 2.07 6.85
N HIS A 213 6.49 0.77 7.17
CA HIS A 213 7.09 0.13 8.33
C HIS A 213 8.56 -0.31 8.11
N SER A 214 9.03 -0.31 6.86
CA SER A 214 10.40 -0.66 6.49
C SER A 214 11.24 0.62 6.47
N THR A 215 11.96 0.88 7.56
CA THR A 215 13.13 1.77 7.49
C THR A 215 14.09 1.24 6.43
N LEU A 216 14.40 2.09 5.45
CA LEU A 216 15.48 2.02 4.46
C LEU A 216 16.29 0.72 4.44
N TYR A 217 16.15 -0.05 3.35
CA TYR A 217 17.14 -1.04 2.95
C TYR A 217 18.21 -0.34 2.10
N ASP A 218 19.35 -0.06 2.72
CA ASP A 218 20.67 0.04 2.07
C ASP A 218 21.67 -0.80 2.87
#